data_AF-A0A6P5WX77-F1
#
_entry.id   AF-A0A6P5WX77-F1
#
_cell.length_a   1.000
_cell.length_b   1.000
_cell.length_c   1.000
_cell.angle_alpha   90.00
_cell.angle_beta   90.00
_cell.angle_gamma   90.00
#
_symmetry.space_group_name_H-M   'P 1'
#
loop_
_entity.id
_entity.type
_entity.pdbx_description
1 polymer ?
#
loop_
_entity_poly.entity_id
_entity_poly.type
_entity_poly.pdbx_seq_one_letter_code
_entity_poly.pdbx_strand_id
1 'polypeptide(L)'
;MHLWKEKERCPKLKYNLVPSSVSFHNLVTLEVQGCDGIIKLVAYSTAKSLVQLKEMKICLCENIEEIIQGSGDDEDEVKDEISFPQLNLLELIGLSKLESFCSSGNYTFGFPSLLTVILENCPKMKMFSQGDSNTPFLHKVRLQKWENDERWEGNLNSTIQQLFKEKNSTIEEVQNYIED
;
A
#
# COMPACT_ATOMS: atom_id res chain seq x y z
N MET A 1 -18.85 -22.30 -1.77
CA MET A 1 -18.81 -22.41 -3.24
C MET A 1 -18.51 -21.02 -3.78
N HIS A 2 -17.24 -20.63 -3.82
CA HIS A 2 -16.83 -19.30 -4.29
C HIS A 2 -16.67 -19.34 -5.80
N LEU A 3 -17.71 -18.85 -6.49
CA LEU A 3 -17.70 -18.54 -7.90
C LEU A 3 -17.11 -17.14 -8.06
N TRP A 4 -15.84 -17.03 -8.44
CA TRP A 4 -15.36 -15.84 -9.12
C TRP A 4 -14.93 -16.27 -10.51
N LYS A 5 -15.93 -16.39 -11.38
CA LYS A 5 -15.73 -16.35 -12.82
C LYS A 5 -15.16 -14.98 -13.15
N GLU A 6 -13.99 -15.05 -13.74
CA GLU A 6 -13.36 -14.08 -14.63
C GLU A 6 -14.32 -13.09 -15.31
N LYS A 7 -13.84 -11.83 -15.38
CA LYS A 7 -14.06 -10.88 -16.49
C LYS A 7 -15.07 -9.74 -16.26
N GLU A 8 -14.73 -8.84 -15.36
CA GLU A 8 -14.74 -7.40 -15.67
C GLU A 8 -13.42 -6.81 -15.17
N ARG A 9 -12.39 -6.79 -16.03
CA ARG A 9 -11.21 -5.94 -15.77
C ARG A 9 -11.75 -4.53 -15.57
N CYS A 10 -11.34 -3.84 -14.51
CA CYS A 10 -11.76 -2.46 -14.26
C CYS A 10 -11.77 -1.68 -15.58
N PRO A 11 -12.87 -0.98 -15.94
CA PRO A 11 -12.83 -0.06 -17.06
C PRO A 11 -11.63 0.87 -16.89
N LYS A 12 -10.98 1.26 -17.99
CA LYS A 12 -9.81 2.15 -17.99
C LYS A 12 -10.18 3.53 -17.44
N LEU A 13 -10.32 3.63 -16.12
CA LEU A 13 -10.60 4.85 -15.40
C LEU A 13 -9.28 5.59 -15.27
N LYS A 14 -9.11 6.66 -16.06
CA LYS A 14 -7.92 7.54 -16.00
C LYS A 14 -7.78 8.34 -14.69
N TYR A 15 -8.64 8.08 -13.71
CA TYR A 15 -8.79 8.85 -12.48
C TYR A 15 -8.78 7.91 -11.27
N ASN A 16 -8.55 8.46 -10.07
CA ASN A 16 -8.57 7.68 -8.84
C ASN A 16 -9.87 6.87 -8.69
N LEU A 17 -9.78 5.71 -8.05
CA LEU A 17 -10.97 4.90 -7.76
C LEU A 17 -11.95 5.69 -6.89
N VAL A 18 -11.42 6.49 -5.96
CA VAL A 18 -12.23 7.35 -5.11
C VAL A 18 -11.87 8.83 -5.30
N PRO A 19 -12.80 9.65 -5.84
CA PRO A 19 -12.60 11.09 -5.97
C PRO A 19 -12.72 11.81 -4.63
N SER A 20 -12.09 12.98 -4.55
CA SER A 20 -11.96 13.77 -3.32
C SER A 20 -13.28 14.26 -2.70
N SER A 21 -14.39 14.22 -3.44
CA SER A 21 -15.73 14.64 -3.01
C SER A 21 -16.54 13.57 -2.27
N VAL A 22 -16.02 12.35 -2.16
CA VAL A 22 -16.73 11.22 -1.56
C VAL A 22 -16.11 10.86 -0.21
N SER A 23 -16.97 10.70 0.80
CA SER A 23 -16.59 10.26 2.15
C SER A 23 -17.15 8.88 2.46
N PHE A 24 -16.31 8.01 3.02
CA PHE A 24 -16.59 6.59 3.28
C PHE A 24 -16.52 6.24 4.77
N HIS A 25 -17.21 7.03 5.59
CA HIS A 25 -17.19 6.89 7.06
C HIS A 25 -17.65 5.53 7.60
N ASN A 26 -18.43 4.77 6.82
CA ASN A 26 -18.94 3.46 7.22
C ASN A 26 -18.26 2.28 6.49
N LEU A 27 -17.25 2.54 5.65
CA LEU A 27 -16.58 1.48 4.90
C LEU A 27 -15.70 0.67 5.85
N VAL A 28 -16.00 -0.63 5.96
CA VAL A 28 -15.29 -1.57 6.85
C VAL A 28 -14.20 -2.33 6.10
N THR A 29 -14.41 -2.64 4.83
CA THR A 29 -13.44 -3.37 4.00
C THR A 29 -13.31 -2.67 2.66
N LEU A 30 -12.08 -2.40 2.25
CA LEU A 30 -11.72 -1.93 0.92
C LEU A 30 -10.99 -3.07 0.21
N GLU A 31 -11.63 -3.65 -0.79
CA GLU A 31 -11.05 -4.72 -1.59
C GLU A 31 -11.04 -4.30 -3.07
N VAL A 32 -9.85 -4.31 -3.68
CA VAL A 32 -9.62 -3.92 -5.06
C VAL A 32 -8.78 -4.99 -5.72
N GLN A 33 -9.30 -5.55 -6.82
CA GLN A 33 -8.65 -6.66 -7.52
C GLN A 33 -8.63 -6.42 -9.03
N GLY A 34 -7.48 -6.65 -9.69
CA GLY A 34 -7.41 -6.67 -11.16
C GLY A 34 -7.63 -5.30 -11.82
N CYS A 35 -7.25 -4.21 -11.14
CA CYS A 35 -7.63 -2.85 -11.52
C CYS A 35 -6.47 -2.08 -12.19
N ASP A 36 -6.22 -2.38 -13.45
CA ASP A 36 -5.09 -1.80 -14.20
C ASP A 36 -5.39 -0.41 -14.81
N GLY A 37 -6.62 0.09 -14.68
CA GLY A 37 -6.95 1.45 -15.13
C GLY A 37 -6.34 2.54 -14.24
N ILE A 38 -6.01 2.20 -13.00
CA ILE A 38 -5.80 3.15 -11.91
C ILE A 38 -4.33 3.24 -11.55
N ILE A 39 -3.84 4.48 -11.40
CA ILE A 39 -2.45 4.78 -11.03
C ILE A 39 -2.35 5.12 -9.54
N LYS A 40 -3.30 5.92 -9.02
CA LYS A 40 -3.41 6.27 -7.60
C LYS A 40 -4.80 5.92 -7.09
N LEU A 41 -4.89 5.18 -5.99
CA LEU A 41 -6.17 4.54 -5.63
C LEU A 41 -7.14 5.49 -4.92
N VAL A 42 -6.69 6.13 -3.85
CA VAL A 42 -7.54 6.90 -2.92
C VAL A 42 -7.03 8.33 -2.85
N ALA A 43 -7.91 9.31 -3.07
CA ALA A 43 -7.56 10.70 -2.82
C ALA A 43 -7.33 10.95 -1.32
N TYR A 44 -6.38 11.82 -1.00
CA TYR A 44 -6.09 12.27 0.36
C TYR A 44 -7.33 12.58 1.22
N SER A 45 -8.26 13.40 0.70
CA SER A 45 -9.46 13.80 1.44
C SER A 45 -10.39 12.61 1.74
N THR A 46 -10.47 11.65 0.83
CA THR A 46 -11.20 10.40 1.05
C THR A 46 -10.50 9.56 2.11
N ALA A 47 -9.17 9.47 2.10
CA ALA A 47 -8.41 8.68 3.06
C ALA A 47 -8.77 9.07 4.51
N LYS A 48 -8.93 10.37 4.78
CA LYS A 48 -9.37 10.88 6.10
C LYS A 48 -10.75 10.40 6.54
N SER A 49 -11.61 10.01 5.61
CA SER A 49 -12.95 9.51 5.92
C SER A 49 -13.00 8.03 6.25
N LEU A 50 -11.93 7.26 6.00
CA LEU A 50 -11.88 5.79 6.16
C LEU A 50 -11.69 5.34 7.62
N VAL A 51 -12.37 6.01 8.55
CA VAL A 51 -12.18 5.83 10.00
C VAL A 51 -12.69 4.49 10.54
N GLN A 52 -13.61 3.82 9.86
CA GLN A 52 -14.14 2.51 10.25
C GLN A 52 -13.47 1.35 9.48
N LEU A 53 -12.49 1.64 8.62
CA LEU A 53 -11.85 0.65 7.78
C LEU A 53 -11.04 -0.33 8.64
N LYS A 54 -11.35 -1.62 8.52
CA LYS A 54 -10.70 -2.73 9.22
C LYS A 54 -9.73 -3.48 8.33
N GLU A 55 -10.05 -3.62 7.06
CA GLU A 55 -9.24 -4.38 6.10
C GLU A 55 -9.08 -3.60 4.80
N MET A 56 -7.83 -3.49 4.32
CA MET A 56 -7.50 -2.96 3.00
C MET A 56 -6.75 -4.04 2.21
N LYS A 57 -7.34 -4.50 1.11
CA LYS A 57 -6.80 -5.57 0.26
C LYS A 57 -6.73 -5.09 -1.18
N ILE A 58 -5.52 -5.03 -1.72
CA ILE A 58 -5.25 -4.52 -3.07
C ILE A 58 -4.42 -5.56 -3.79
N CYS A 59 -5.02 -6.23 -4.76
CA CYS A 59 -4.50 -7.44 -5.35
C CYS A 59 -4.45 -7.33 -6.88
N LEU A 60 -3.33 -7.73 -7.50
CA LEU A 60 -3.21 -7.89 -8.95
C LEU A 60 -3.58 -6.62 -9.73
N CYS A 61 -3.23 -5.43 -9.23
CA CYS A 61 -3.44 -4.16 -9.92
C CYS A 61 -2.07 -3.65 -10.40
N GLU A 62 -1.73 -3.92 -11.66
CA GLU A 62 -0.36 -3.77 -12.17
C GLU A 62 0.06 -2.31 -12.35
N ASN A 63 -0.90 -1.39 -12.51
CA ASN A 63 -0.62 0.01 -12.80
C ASN A 63 -0.67 0.95 -11.60
N ILE A 64 -1.04 0.46 -10.41
CA ILE A 64 -1.03 1.28 -9.20
C ILE A 64 0.42 1.59 -8.82
N GLU A 65 0.75 2.87 -8.78
CA GLU A 65 2.05 3.41 -8.34
C GLU A 65 1.99 3.88 -6.89
N GLU A 66 0.82 4.37 -6.44
CA GLU A 66 0.57 4.84 -5.07
C GLU A 66 -0.82 4.45 -4.56
N ILE A 67 -0.95 4.13 -3.28
CA ILE A 67 -2.27 3.84 -2.69
C ILE A 67 -3.03 5.13 -2.39
N ILE A 68 -2.36 6.10 -1.76
CA ILE A 68 -2.92 7.40 -1.43
C ILE A 68 -2.32 8.45 -2.36
N GLN A 69 -3.16 9.22 -3.04
CA GLN A 69 -2.75 10.44 -3.72
C GLN A 69 -2.73 11.58 -2.70
N GLY A 70 -1.55 12.13 -2.37
CA GLY A 70 -1.44 13.35 -1.57
C GLY A 70 -2.07 14.58 -2.24
N SER A 71 -2.31 15.64 -1.48
CA SER A 71 -3.02 16.85 -1.94
C SER A 71 -2.27 17.64 -3.03
N GLY A 72 -0.97 17.41 -3.23
CA GLY A 72 -0.16 18.12 -4.23
C GLY A 72 0.25 19.54 -3.82
N ASP A 73 -0.28 20.04 -2.70
CA ASP A 73 0.09 21.31 -2.09
C ASP A 73 1.26 21.05 -1.13
N ASP A 74 2.49 21.18 -1.65
CA ASP A 74 3.74 21.11 -0.86
C ASP A 74 3.97 22.38 -0.01
N GLU A 75 2.99 23.28 0.09
CA GLU A 75 3.14 24.64 0.66
C GLU A 75 2.71 24.80 2.12
N ASP A 76 2.02 23.83 2.74
CA ASP A 76 1.70 23.92 4.15
C ASP A 76 2.71 23.12 4.99
N GLU A 77 3.62 23.83 5.67
CA GLU A 77 4.58 23.32 6.67
C GLU A 77 3.91 22.56 7.86
N VAL A 78 2.60 22.42 7.85
CA VAL A 78 1.83 21.70 8.86
C VAL A 78 1.82 20.21 8.51
N LYS A 79 2.52 19.39 9.31
CA LYS A 79 2.33 17.94 9.32
C LYS A 79 0.85 17.62 9.60
N ASP A 80 0.08 17.35 8.55
CA ASP A 80 -1.30 16.88 8.68
C ASP A 80 -1.31 15.37 8.97
N GLU A 81 -2.36 14.88 9.62
CA GLU A 81 -2.48 13.49 10.06
C GLU A 81 -3.56 12.75 9.27
N ILE A 82 -3.23 11.54 8.81
CA ILE A 82 -4.20 10.60 8.24
C ILE A 82 -4.24 9.38 9.14
N SER A 83 -5.38 9.14 9.79
CA SER A 83 -5.53 8.02 10.72
C SER A 83 -6.48 6.96 10.18
N PHE A 84 -6.06 5.70 10.24
CA PHE A 84 -6.85 4.51 9.98
C PHE A 84 -7.03 3.75 11.31
N PRO A 85 -7.89 4.23 12.22
CA PRO A 85 -7.87 3.80 13.61
C PRO A 85 -8.31 2.35 13.82
N GLN A 86 -9.09 1.78 12.89
CA GLN A 86 -9.62 0.41 12.99
C GLN A 86 -8.89 -0.59 12.07
N LEU A 87 -7.94 -0.12 11.25
CA LEU A 87 -7.30 -0.96 10.24
C LEU A 87 -6.40 -1.97 10.93
N ASN A 88 -6.72 -3.24 10.77
CA ASN A 88 -5.96 -4.35 11.37
C ASN A 88 -5.13 -5.12 10.33
N LEU A 89 -5.57 -5.12 9.07
CA LEU A 89 -4.94 -5.83 7.96
C LEU A 89 -4.76 -4.89 6.76
N LEU A 90 -3.50 -4.76 6.32
CA LEU A 90 -3.14 -4.19 5.02
C LEU A 90 -2.50 -5.28 4.15
N GLU A 91 -3.14 -5.62 3.04
CA GLU A 91 -2.70 -6.66 2.12
C GLU A 91 -2.47 -6.06 0.74
N LEU A 92 -1.21 -6.05 0.29
CA LEU A 92 -0.78 -5.56 -1.01
C LEU A 92 -0.09 -6.71 -1.75
N ILE A 93 -0.76 -7.23 -2.79
CA ILE A 93 -0.32 -8.44 -3.49
C ILE A 93 -0.25 -8.22 -5.00
N GLY A 94 0.90 -8.51 -5.60
CA GLY A 94 1.06 -8.48 -7.05
C GLY A 94 0.90 -7.08 -7.65
N LEU A 95 1.43 -6.06 -6.98
CA LEU A 95 1.40 -4.67 -7.43
C LEU A 95 2.75 -4.32 -8.05
N SER A 96 2.92 -4.65 -9.33
CA SER A 96 4.20 -4.61 -10.03
C SER A 96 4.81 -3.21 -10.16
N LYS A 97 3.99 -2.15 -10.14
CA LYS A 97 4.43 -0.75 -10.22
C LYS A 97 4.32 0.03 -8.91
N LEU A 98 3.82 -0.57 -7.83
CA LEU A 98 3.67 0.15 -6.57
C LEU A 98 5.04 0.61 -6.08
N GLU A 99 5.22 1.92 -5.91
CA GLU A 99 6.48 2.51 -5.41
C GLU A 99 6.37 2.86 -3.93
N SER A 100 5.19 3.28 -3.48
CA SER A 100 4.92 3.62 -2.08
C SER A 100 3.42 3.58 -1.73
N PHE A 101 3.10 3.59 -0.44
CA PHE A 101 1.73 3.84 0.03
C PHE A 101 1.32 5.30 -0.24
N CYS A 102 2.20 6.27 0.00
CA CYS A 102 2.01 7.70 -0.28
C CYS A 102 3.37 8.41 -0.43
N SER A 103 3.70 8.89 -1.63
CA SER A 103 5.01 9.54 -1.89
C SER A 103 5.01 11.06 -1.70
N SER A 104 3.83 11.69 -1.78
CA SER A 104 3.67 13.14 -1.63
C SER A 104 3.01 13.53 -0.31
N GLY A 105 3.30 14.76 0.12
CA GLY A 105 2.85 15.31 1.39
C GLY A 105 3.61 14.75 2.60
N ASN A 106 3.97 15.63 3.54
CA ASN A 106 4.62 15.25 4.79
C ASN A 106 3.59 14.83 5.85
N TYR A 107 2.75 13.85 5.51
CA TYR A 107 1.68 13.39 6.39
C TYR A 107 2.20 12.40 7.44
N THR A 108 1.68 12.53 8.66
CA THR A 108 1.84 11.46 9.65
C THR A 108 0.69 10.47 9.48
N PHE A 109 1.00 9.20 9.28
CA PHE A 109 0.01 8.14 9.18
C PHE A 109 -0.20 7.44 10.53
N GLY A 110 -1.43 7.45 11.02
CA GLY A 110 -1.83 6.77 12.25
C GLY A 110 -2.45 5.39 11.98
N PHE A 111 -1.84 4.33 12.52
CA PHE A 111 -2.33 2.96 12.42
C PHE A 111 -2.40 2.27 13.80
N PRO A 112 -3.21 2.79 14.74
CA PRO A 112 -3.21 2.34 16.12
C PRO A 112 -3.76 0.92 16.33
N SER A 113 -4.33 0.28 15.31
CA SER A 113 -4.86 -1.10 15.39
C SER A 113 -4.19 -2.05 14.38
N LEU A 114 -3.18 -1.61 13.64
CA LEU A 114 -2.59 -2.39 12.56
C LEU A 114 -1.72 -3.52 13.12
N LEU A 115 -2.12 -4.76 12.83
CA LEU A 115 -1.48 -5.97 13.34
C LEU A 115 -0.72 -6.72 12.26
N THR A 116 -1.18 -6.63 11.00
CA THR A 116 -0.64 -7.42 9.91
C THR A 116 -0.53 -6.59 8.65
N VAL A 117 0.67 -6.60 8.09
CA VAL A 117 0.95 -6.09 6.74
C VAL A 117 1.48 -7.26 5.91
N ILE A 118 0.88 -7.46 4.74
CA ILE A 118 1.30 -8.47 3.76
C ILE A 118 1.75 -7.73 2.51
N LEU A 119 3.01 -7.89 2.14
CA LEU A 119 3.63 -7.33 0.94
C LEU A 119 4.15 -8.46 0.06
N GLU A 120 3.29 -8.98 -0.81
CA GLU A 120 3.63 -10.07 -1.71
C GLU A 120 3.79 -9.54 -3.13
N ASN A 121 4.87 -9.90 -3.81
CA ASN A 121 5.08 -9.54 -5.22
C ASN A 121 4.90 -8.05 -5.56
N CYS A 122 5.43 -7.16 -4.71
CA CYS A 122 5.49 -5.70 -4.94
C CYS A 122 6.96 -5.25 -5.17
N PRO A 123 7.57 -5.55 -6.32
CA PRO A 123 9.02 -5.44 -6.53
C PRO A 123 9.56 -4.01 -6.58
N LYS A 124 8.73 -3.01 -6.88
CA LYS A 124 9.14 -1.60 -6.99
C LYS A 124 8.93 -0.78 -5.72
N MET A 125 8.35 -1.37 -4.68
CA MET A 125 7.99 -0.63 -3.47
C MET A 125 9.26 -0.33 -2.68
N LYS A 126 9.64 0.95 -2.62
CA LYS A 126 10.91 1.41 -2.01
C LYS A 126 10.72 1.93 -0.60
N MET A 127 9.53 2.38 -0.27
CA MET A 127 9.16 2.95 1.02
C MET A 127 7.67 2.81 1.26
N PHE A 128 7.24 2.99 2.51
CA PHE A 128 5.84 3.11 2.85
C PHE A 128 5.33 4.51 2.52
N SER A 129 5.84 5.54 3.20
CA SER A 129 5.38 6.92 3.03
C SER A 129 6.51 7.92 3.22
N GLN A 130 6.37 9.12 2.65
CA GLN A 130 7.35 10.20 2.85
C GLN A 130 7.40 10.68 4.31
N GLY A 131 6.23 10.81 4.94
CA GLY A 131 6.13 11.12 6.37
C GLY A 131 6.11 9.87 7.25
N ASP A 132 6.11 10.10 8.57
CA ASP A 132 6.19 9.06 9.59
C ASP A 132 4.91 8.22 9.68
N SER A 133 5.05 6.97 10.11
CA SER A 133 3.91 6.08 10.38
C SER A 133 3.94 5.59 11.83
N ASN A 134 2.88 5.88 12.59
CA ASN A 134 2.71 5.40 13.95
C ASN A 134 1.97 4.05 13.95
N THR A 135 2.69 2.98 14.31
CA THR A 135 2.22 1.59 14.23
C THR A 135 2.52 0.82 15.53
N PRO A 136 1.89 1.17 16.67
CA PRO A 136 2.32 0.69 18.00
C PRO A 136 2.20 -0.83 18.21
N PHE A 137 1.38 -1.52 17.42
CA PHE A 137 1.19 -2.97 17.53
C PHE A 137 1.78 -3.75 16.35
N LEU A 138 2.35 -3.06 15.36
CA LEU A 138 2.96 -3.71 14.22
C LEU A 138 4.40 -4.09 14.55
N HIS A 139 4.71 -5.38 14.43
CA HIS A 139 6.05 -5.91 14.70
C HIS A 139 6.50 -6.89 13.62
N LYS A 140 5.80 -6.92 12.49
CA LYS A 140 6.06 -7.82 11.37
C LYS A 140 5.39 -7.39 10.08
N VAL A 141 6.08 -7.63 8.99
CA VAL A 141 5.59 -7.60 7.61
C VAL A 141 5.78 -8.99 7.01
N ARG A 142 4.73 -9.55 6.40
CA ARG A 142 4.78 -10.85 5.72
C ARG A 142 5.04 -10.67 4.24
N LEU A 143 5.95 -11.47 3.68
CA LEU A 143 6.27 -11.44 2.25
C LEU A 143 5.41 -12.36 1.40
N GLN A 144 4.75 -13.32 2.03
CA GLN A 144 3.80 -14.20 1.38
C GLN A 144 2.60 -14.40 2.28
N LYS A 145 1.40 -14.47 1.69
CA LYS A 145 0.15 -14.63 2.43
C LYS A 145 0.06 -15.96 3.18
N TRP A 146 0.66 -17.01 2.62
CA TRP A 146 0.52 -18.39 3.09
C TRP A 146 1.77 -18.96 3.77
N GLU A 147 2.84 -18.16 3.90
CA GLU A 147 4.07 -18.56 4.57
C GLU A 147 4.35 -17.71 5.81
N ASN A 148 5.24 -18.18 6.67
CA ASN A 148 5.63 -17.50 7.90
C ASN A 148 6.87 -16.61 7.73
N ASP A 149 7.14 -16.13 6.51
CA ASP A 149 8.29 -15.25 6.27
C ASP A 149 7.97 -13.82 6.74
N GLU A 150 8.45 -13.51 7.95
CA GLU A 150 8.18 -12.27 8.67
C GLU A 150 9.47 -11.41 8.74
N ARG A 151 9.37 -10.11 8.47
CA ARG A 151 10.46 -9.13 8.57
C ARG A 151 10.02 -7.92 9.38
N TRP A 152 10.91 -7.34 10.17
CA TRP A 152 10.66 -6.11 10.91
C TRP A 152 11.95 -5.39 11.25
N GLU A 153 12.08 -4.16 10.76
CA GLU A 153 13.23 -3.27 10.98
C GLU A 153 12.77 -2.02 11.75
N GLY A 154 12.02 -2.23 12.84
CA GLY A 154 11.56 -1.19 13.76
C GLY A 154 10.40 -0.31 13.28
N ASN A 155 10.28 -0.05 11.97
CA ASN A 155 9.15 0.66 11.37
C ASN A 155 8.89 0.21 9.92
N LEU A 156 7.74 0.61 9.36
CA LEU A 156 7.33 0.24 8.00
C LEU A 156 8.32 0.69 6.90
N ASN A 157 8.78 1.93 6.94
CA ASN A 157 9.71 2.47 5.94
C ASN A 157 11.04 1.71 5.93
N SER A 158 11.66 1.55 7.10
CA SER A 158 12.92 0.82 7.24
C SER A 158 12.77 -0.65 6.81
N THR A 159 11.67 -1.30 7.18
CA THR A 159 11.39 -2.68 6.78
C THR A 159 11.27 -2.80 5.27
N ILE A 160 10.49 -1.93 4.61
CA ILE A 160 10.32 -1.95 3.15
C ILE A 160 11.63 -1.62 2.42
N GLN A 161 12.40 -0.65 2.90
CA GLN A 161 13.69 -0.30 2.32
C GLN A 161 14.68 -1.47 2.38
N GLN A 162 14.73 -2.20 3.50
CA GLN A 162 15.55 -3.40 3.62
C GLN A 162 15.11 -4.47 2.62
N LEU A 163 13.81 -4.77 2.57
CA LEU A 163 13.23 -5.74 1.63
C LEU A 163 13.54 -5.42 0.17
N PHE A 164 13.47 -4.13 -0.19
CA PHE A 164 13.80 -3.66 -1.54
C PHE A 164 15.28 -3.86 -1.87
N LYS A 165 16.18 -3.58 -0.92
CA LYS A 165 17.62 -3.81 -1.09
C LYS A 165 17.94 -5.29 -1.24
N GLU A 166 17.41 -6.14 -0.36
CA GLU A 166 17.62 -7.60 -0.41
C GLU A 166 17.23 -8.19 -1.77
N LYS A 167 16.06 -7.80 -2.30
CA LYS A 167 15.61 -8.23 -3.64
C LYS A 167 16.55 -7.80 -4.76
N ASN A 168 17.01 -6.55 -4.76
CA ASN A 168 17.89 -6.06 -5.81
C ASN A 168 19.26 -6.73 -5.77
N SER A 169 19.81 -6.98 -4.57
CA SER A 169 21.05 -7.75 -4.41
C SER A 169 20.92 -9.18 -4.96
N THR A 170 19.80 -9.86 -4.70
CA THR A 170 19.55 -11.20 -5.27
C THR A 170 19.44 -11.18 -6.80
N ILE A 171 18.85 -10.12 -7.38
CA ILE A 171 18.76 -9.99 -8.85
C ILE A 171 20.14 -9.79 -9.47
N GLU A 172 20.98 -8.93 -8.89
CA GLU A 172 22.35 -8.68 -9.36
C GLU A 172 23.23 -9.95 -9.26
N GLU A 173 23.12 -10.71 -8.17
CA GLU A 173 23.82 -11.98 -8.01
C GLU A 173 23.44 -12.98 -9.12
N VAL A 174 22.15 -13.17 -9.37
CA VAL A 174 21.66 -14.10 -10.42
C VAL A 174 22.09 -13.66 -11.82
N GLN A 175 22.12 -12.36 -12.11
CA GLN A 175 22.57 -11.84 -13.40
C GLN A 175 24.06 -12.12 -13.64
N ASN A 176 24.91 -11.92 -12.62
CA ASN A 176 26.34 -12.20 -12.73
C ASN A 176 26.64 -13.68 -13.01
N TYR A 177 25.82 -14.61 -12.49
CA TYR A 177 25.97 -16.05 -12.77
C TYR A 177 25.52 -16.48 -14.18
N ILE A 178 24.76 -15.66 -14.90
CA ILE A 178 24.27 -15.98 -16.26
C ILE A 178 25.27 -15.48 -17.33
N GLU A 179 26.15 -14.55 -16.98
CA GLU A 179 27.13 -13.96 -17.89
C GLU A 179 28.52 -14.63 -17.87
N ASP A 180 28.75 -15.58 -16.95
CA ASP A 180 29.93 -16.47 -16.87
C ASP A 180 29.68 -17.87 -17.49
#